data_AF-A0A8H3DQE2-F1
#
_entry.id   AF-A0A8H3DQE2-F1
#
_cell.length_a   1.000
_cell.length_b   1.000
_cell.length_c   1.000
_cell.angle_alpha   90.00
_cell.angle_beta   90.00
_cell.angle_gamma   90.00
#
_symmetry.space_group_name_H-M   'P 1'
#
loop_
_entity.id
_entity.type
_entity.pdbx_description
1 polymer ?
#
loop_
_entity_poly.entity_id
_entity_poly.type
_entity_poly.pdbx_seq_one_letter_code
_entity_poly.pdbx_strand_id
1 'polypeptide(L)'
;MRPTNVAMSGMPTAKSWMGWWGDFNGPKQKGIISYSISPYKQRAFAGALHGYLFNGYARIAAQAPYFAIPFGAAYAVYVWANKRDAFLNSKAGHGHGGH
;
A
#
# COMPACT_ATOMS: atom_id res chain seq x y z
N MET A 1 55.88 13.30 -5.04
CA MET A 1 54.83 12.96 -6.03
C MET A 1 53.49 13.23 -5.36
N ARG A 2 52.69 14.18 -5.87
CA ARG A 2 51.32 14.39 -5.36
C ARG A 2 50.44 13.35 -6.04
N PRO A 3 49.62 12.56 -5.33
CA PRO A 3 48.69 11.64 -5.97
C PRO A 3 47.79 12.44 -6.91
N THR A 4 47.79 12.10 -8.20
CA THR A 4 46.82 12.64 -9.15
C THR A 4 45.44 12.15 -8.75
N ASN A 5 44.50 13.06 -8.53
CA ASN A 5 43.11 12.71 -8.23
C ASN A 5 42.58 11.72 -9.28
N VAL A 6 41.79 10.74 -8.84
CA VAL A 6 41.08 9.81 -9.72
C VAL A 6 40.22 10.63 -10.68
N ALA A 7 40.56 10.61 -11.97
CA ALA A 7 39.75 11.24 -13.00
C ALA A 7 38.46 10.43 -13.16
N MET A 8 37.38 10.89 -12.53
CA MET A 8 36.04 10.37 -12.79
C MET A 8 35.63 10.81 -14.19
N SER A 9 35.40 9.86 -15.10
CA SER A 9 35.19 10.12 -16.54
C SER A 9 33.81 10.69 -16.89
N GLY A 10 32.90 10.85 -15.92
CA GLY A 10 31.54 11.34 -16.13
C GLY A 10 31.39 12.85 -15.92
N MET A 11 30.45 13.47 -16.64
CA MET A 11 30.03 14.85 -16.37
C MET A 11 29.43 14.94 -14.96
N PRO A 12 29.78 15.95 -14.13
CA PRO A 12 29.22 16.08 -12.79
C PRO A 12 27.69 16.11 -12.82
N THR A 13 27.06 15.19 -12.09
CA THR A 13 25.61 15.11 -11.95
C THR A 13 25.16 15.86 -10.70
N ALA A 14 23.92 16.38 -10.70
CA ALA A 14 23.35 17.05 -9.54
C ALA A 14 23.27 16.12 -8.32
N LYS A 15 23.21 16.70 -7.11
CA LYS A 15 23.00 15.95 -5.87
C LYS A 15 21.64 15.25 -5.90
N SER A 16 21.62 13.98 -5.50
CA SER A 16 20.42 13.15 -5.38
C SER A 16 20.22 12.70 -3.93
N TRP A 17 18.98 12.33 -3.59
CA TRP A 17 18.66 11.76 -2.28
C TRP A 17 19.07 10.29 -2.14
N MET A 18 19.47 9.65 -3.24
CA MET A 18 19.85 8.23 -3.30
C MET A 18 21.07 8.08 -4.19
N GLY A 19 22.09 7.37 -3.69
CA GLY A 19 23.29 7.02 -4.45
C GLY A 19 23.27 5.54 -4.89
N TRP A 20 24.42 4.86 -4.83
CA TRP A 20 24.60 3.49 -5.30
C TRP A 20 25.13 2.56 -4.20
N TRP A 21 25.35 1.28 -4.52
CA TRP A 21 26.02 0.34 -3.62
C TRP A 21 27.35 0.91 -3.12
N GLY A 22 27.48 1.03 -1.80
CA GLY A 22 28.65 1.63 -1.14
C GLY A 22 28.50 3.11 -0.76
N ASP A 23 27.55 3.83 -1.35
CA ASP A 23 27.23 5.23 -1.03
C ASP A 23 25.74 5.51 -1.23
N PHE A 24 24.89 4.89 -0.40
CA PHE A 24 23.43 5.04 -0.48
C PHE A 24 22.91 6.40 -0.04
N ASN A 25 23.78 7.31 0.42
CA ASN A 25 23.41 8.62 0.97
C ASN A 25 22.50 8.55 2.22
N GLY A 26 22.52 7.40 2.92
CA GLY A 26 21.82 7.20 4.19
C GLY A 26 22.66 7.65 5.40
N PRO A 27 22.06 7.67 6.60
CA PRO A 27 22.80 7.95 7.83
C PRO A 27 23.89 6.91 8.07
N LYS A 28 24.99 7.30 8.70
CA LYS A 28 26.07 6.39 9.08
C LYS A 28 25.54 5.35 10.08
N GLN A 29 25.67 4.07 9.76
CA GLN A 29 25.27 2.96 10.62
C GLN A 29 26.51 2.33 11.26
N LYS A 30 26.48 2.13 12.59
CA LYS A 30 27.54 1.45 13.35
C LYS A 30 26.91 0.60 14.44
N GLY A 31 27.39 -0.63 14.62
CA GLY A 31 26.95 -1.53 15.69
C GLY A 31 25.70 -2.37 15.39
N ILE A 32 25.14 -2.28 14.17
CA ILE A 32 24.00 -3.12 13.76
C ILE A 32 24.56 -4.40 13.13
N ILE A 33 24.21 -5.55 13.71
CA ILE A 33 24.62 -6.86 13.22
C ILE A 33 23.38 -7.58 12.70
N SER A 34 23.42 -8.01 11.43
CA SER A 34 22.32 -8.73 10.77
C SER A 34 22.71 -10.18 10.51
N TYR A 35 21.82 -11.11 10.85
CA TYR A 35 22.01 -12.54 10.61
C TYR A 35 20.96 -13.04 9.62
N SER A 36 21.34 -13.95 8.74
CA SER A 36 20.42 -14.64 7.84
C SER A 36 20.83 -16.10 7.67
N ILE A 37 19.88 -16.94 7.27
CA ILE A 37 20.11 -18.36 6.95
C ILE A 37 19.84 -18.54 5.46
N SER A 38 20.63 -19.40 4.81
CA SER A 38 20.43 -19.73 3.40
C SER A 38 19.00 -20.23 3.15
N PRO A 39 18.29 -19.75 2.11
CA PRO A 39 16.93 -20.20 1.79
C PRO A 39 16.84 -21.71 1.55
N TYR A 40 17.90 -22.35 1.03
CA TYR A 40 17.97 -23.80 0.81
C TYR A 40 18.01 -24.62 2.11
N LYS A 41 18.21 -23.96 3.26
CA LYS A 41 18.18 -24.57 4.59
C LYS A 41 16.87 -24.28 5.34
N GLN A 42 15.93 -23.58 4.71
CA GLN A 42 14.63 -23.22 5.30
C GLN A 42 13.48 -23.88 4.54
N ARG A 43 12.33 -24.01 5.21
CA ARG A 43 11.07 -24.39 4.58
C ARG A 43 10.40 -23.14 4.02
N ALA A 44 10.27 -23.04 2.69
CA ALA A 44 9.80 -21.83 2.02
C ALA A 44 8.44 -21.29 2.52
N PHE A 45 7.49 -22.16 2.87
CA PHE A 45 6.15 -21.78 3.34
C PHE A 45 5.89 -22.17 4.80
N ALA A 46 6.93 -22.35 5.61
CA ALA A 46 6.74 -22.62 7.03
C ALA A 46 5.89 -21.52 7.68
N GLY A 47 4.75 -21.91 8.27
CA GLY A 47 3.86 -21.00 8.98
C GLY A 47 3.04 -20.06 8.10
N ALA A 48 3.04 -20.21 6.76
CA ALA A 48 2.32 -19.31 5.86
C ALA A 48 0.81 -19.28 6.15
N LEU A 49 0.16 -20.44 6.29
CA LEU A 49 -1.28 -20.53 6.56
C LEU A 49 -1.65 -20.01 7.94
N HIS A 50 -1.01 -20.53 9.00
CA HIS A 50 -1.27 -20.11 10.37
C HIS A 50 -0.96 -18.61 10.56
N GLY A 51 0.17 -18.14 10.03
CA GLY A 51 0.57 -16.74 10.09
C GLY A 51 -0.38 -15.82 9.32
N TYR A 52 -0.84 -16.22 8.13
CA TYR A 52 -1.78 -15.42 7.34
C TYR A 52 -3.17 -15.36 7.97
N LEU A 53 -3.68 -16.46 8.51
CA LEU A 53 -5.02 -16.46 9.12
C LEU A 53 -5.12 -15.47 10.28
N PHE A 54 -4.14 -15.46 11.19
CA PHE A 54 -4.20 -14.57 12.35
C PHE A 54 -3.65 -13.17 12.04
N ASN A 55 -2.46 -13.05 11.43
CA ASN A 55 -1.87 -11.75 11.16
C ASN A 55 -2.50 -11.05 9.95
N GLY A 56 -2.94 -11.81 8.94
CA GLY A 56 -3.65 -11.26 7.79
C GLY A 56 -5.00 -10.68 8.21
N TYR A 57 -5.78 -11.39 9.04
CA TYR A 57 -7.01 -10.84 9.62
C TYR A 57 -6.74 -9.56 10.41
N ALA A 58 -5.77 -9.57 11.33
CA ALA A 58 -5.44 -8.38 12.14
C ALA A 58 -5.08 -7.17 11.27
N ARG A 59 -4.33 -7.38 10.17
CA ARG A 59 -3.98 -6.34 9.20
C ARG A 59 -5.18 -5.79 8.45
N ILE A 60 -6.07 -6.67 7.97
CA ILE A 60 -7.29 -6.27 7.26
C ILE A 60 -8.23 -5.53 8.20
N ALA A 61 -8.44 -6.04 9.41
CA ALA A 61 -9.31 -5.43 10.41
C ALA A 61 -8.85 -4.02 10.79
N ALA A 62 -7.54 -3.79 10.94
CA ALA A 62 -6.99 -2.47 11.22
C ALA A 62 -7.23 -1.46 10.09
N GLN A 63 -7.31 -1.92 8.84
CA GLN A 63 -7.54 -1.07 7.67
C GLN A 63 -9.01 -1.00 7.25
N ALA A 64 -9.84 -1.92 7.72
CA ALA A 64 -11.26 -2.04 7.38
C ALA A 64 -12.03 -0.72 7.52
N PRO A 65 -11.87 0.10 8.58
CA PRO A 65 -12.60 1.36 8.69
C PRO A 65 -12.33 2.31 7.51
N TYR A 66 -11.11 2.34 6.98
CA TYR A 66 -10.74 3.29 5.92
C TYR A 66 -11.34 2.95 4.56
N PHE A 67 -11.73 1.70 4.31
CA PHE A 67 -12.35 1.31 3.04
C PHE A 67 -13.81 0.88 3.21
N ALA A 68 -14.15 0.13 4.26
CA ALA A 68 -15.49 -0.40 4.45
C ALA A 68 -16.51 0.71 4.70
N ILE A 69 -16.13 1.77 5.42
CA ILE A 69 -17.01 2.92 5.66
C ILE A 69 -17.32 3.67 4.35
N PRO A 70 -16.33 4.18 3.57
CA PRO A 70 -16.65 4.90 2.35
C PRO A 70 -17.35 4.02 1.31
N PHE A 71 -16.95 2.76 1.14
CA PHE A 71 -17.65 1.85 0.22
C PHE A 71 -19.06 1.50 0.69
N GLY A 72 -19.26 1.28 1.99
CA GLY A 72 -20.57 1.03 2.57
C GLY A 72 -21.52 2.22 2.40
N ALA A 73 -21.02 3.43 2.66
CA ALA A 73 -21.77 4.66 2.46
C ALA A 73 -22.14 4.89 0.99
N ALA A 74 -21.17 4.76 0.08
CA ALA A 74 -21.41 4.89 -1.36
C ALA A 74 -22.45 3.88 -1.87
N TYR A 75 -22.34 2.62 -1.42
CA TYR A 75 -23.29 1.58 -1.79
C TYR A 75 -24.69 1.85 -1.22
N ALA A 76 -24.80 2.35 0.02
CA ALA A 76 -26.07 2.72 0.62
C ALA A 76 -26.77 3.84 -0.18
N VAL A 77 -26.03 4.88 -0.57
CA VAL A 77 -26.54 5.97 -1.42
C VAL A 77 -26.99 5.44 -2.77
N TYR A 78 -26.20 4.57 -3.40
CA TYR A 78 -26.55 3.95 -4.68
C TYR A 78 -27.85 3.14 -4.61
N VAL A 79 -28.01 2.29 -3.59
CA VAL A 79 -29.22 1.49 -3.39
C VAL A 79 -30.44 2.39 -3.14
N TRP A 80 -30.28 3.44 -2.33
CA TRP A 80 -31.34 4.41 -2.09
C TRP A 80 -31.76 5.12 -3.38
N ALA A 81 -30.79 5.62 -4.16
CA ALA A 81 -31.04 6.35 -5.39
C ALA A 81 -31.79 5.48 -6.41
N ASN A 82 -31.36 4.23 -6.61
CA ASN A 82 -32.03 3.31 -7.53
C ASN A 82 -33.47 2.98 -7.10
N LYS A 83 -33.71 2.76 -5.79
CA LYS A 83 -35.06 2.53 -5.28
C LYS A 83 -35.95 3.76 -5.46
N ARG A 84 -35.39 4.95 -5.22
CA ARG A 84 -36.11 6.21 -5.38
C ARG A 84 -36.45 6.48 -6.84
N ASP A 85 -35.50 6.28 -7.76
CA ASP A 85 -35.71 6.40 -9.19
C ASP A 85 -36.80 5.43 -9.69
N ALA A 86 -36.70 4.15 -9.33
CA ALA A 86 -37.70 3.14 -9.67
C ALA A 86 -39.10 3.49 -9.13
N PHE A 87 -39.18 4.03 -7.91
CA PHE A 87 -40.45 4.50 -7.34
C PHE A 87 -41.02 5.68 -8.13
N LEU A 88 -40.22 6.70 -8.42
CA LEU A 88 -40.65 7.89 -9.15
C LEU A 88 -41.15 7.53 -10.57
N ASN A 89 -40.48 6.60 -11.24
CA ASN A 89 -40.87 6.10 -12.56
C ASN A 89 -42.04 5.09 -12.52
N SER A 90 -42.53 4.70 -11.33
CA SER A 90 -43.68 3.80 -11.20
C SER A 90 -45.01 4.55 -11.29
N LYS A 91 -46.12 3.84 -11.57
CA LYS A 91 -47.47 4.44 -11.57
C LYS A 91 -47.83 5.09 -10.23
N ALA A 92 -47.41 4.48 -9.12
CA ALA A 92 -47.62 5.02 -7.77
C ALA A 92 -46.82 6.31 -7.53
N GLY A 93 -45.60 6.40 -8.07
CA GLY A 93 -44.76 7.59 -7.98
C GLY A 93 -45.30 8.76 -8.80
N HIS A 94 -45.81 8.50 -10.00
CA HIS A 94 -46.47 9.52 -10.83
C HIS A 94 -47.70 10.13 -10.13
N GLY A 95 -48.48 9.33 -9.39
CA GLY A 95 -49.60 9.83 -8.58
C GLY A 95 -49.17 10.59 -7.31
N HIS A 96 -47.94 10.39 -6.84
CA HIS A 96 -47.40 11.03 -5.64
C HIS A 96 -46.74 12.39 -5.94
N GLY A 97 -46.29 12.63 -7.18
CA GLY A 97 -45.67 13.89 -7.62
C GLY A 97 -46.65 14.95 -8.15
N GLY A 98 -47.96 14.65 -8.14
CA GLY A 98 -49.03 15.54 -8.60
C GLY A 98 -49.67 16.36 -7.48
N HIS A 99 -48.85 17.09 -6.71
CA HIS A 99 -49.27 18.14 -5.78
C HIS A 99 -48.39 19.37 -5.95
#